data_AF-A0A6P8GY41-F1
#
_entry.id   AF-A0A6P8GY41-F1
#
_cell.length_a   1.000
_cell.length_b   1.000
_cell.length_c   1.000
_cell.angle_alpha   90.00
_cell.angle_beta   90.00
_cell.angle_gamma   90.00
#
_symmetry.space_group_name_H-M   'P 1'
#
loop_
_entity.id
_entity.type
_entity.pdbx_description
1 polymer ?
#
loop_
_entity_poly.entity_id
_entity_poly.type
_entity_poly.pdbx_seq_one_letter_code
_entity_poly.pdbx_strand_id
1 'polypeptide(L)'
;MDISLNCQPFIRNFIRYLYTRSITVTSASMQCLHQLASEFGAERLMEDIGRLFVPLLPEDSSFRTQVALFRYAGRSGVGLLLENALRYLGWNVEPLVASAQWVSLPEELLKGLPVRSDLVLPDEAWLLGALDAWMLAQGEEVNPEQQAALLGHVRFPMITPVQLYEMPFTSLHLPPLQQPQRAVPLCHSTGVPVPRTELLRSDWA
;
A
#
# COMPACT_ATOMS: atom_id res chain seq x y z
N MET A 1 -10.87 29.75 8.80
CA MET A 1 -10.18 29.96 7.52
C MET A 1 -8.69 29.99 7.82
N ASP A 2 -8.06 28.83 7.90
CA ASP A 2 -6.61 28.76 8.09
C ASP A 2 -5.95 28.51 6.73
N ILE A 3 -5.94 29.56 5.90
CA ILE A 3 -5.06 29.60 4.74
C ILE A 3 -3.65 29.63 5.33
N SER A 4 -2.84 28.60 5.02
CA SER A 4 -1.47 28.55 5.56
C SER A 4 -0.76 29.88 5.26
N LEU A 5 0.03 30.39 6.22
CA LEU A 5 0.80 31.63 6.05
C LEU A 5 1.60 31.66 4.74
N ASN A 6 2.01 30.48 4.26
CA ASN A 6 2.72 30.28 3.00
C ASN A 6 1.91 30.63 1.74
N CYS A 7 0.57 30.68 1.83
CA CYS A 7 -0.31 30.95 0.70
C CYS A 7 -0.74 32.43 0.58
N GLN A 8 -0.43 33.27 1.59
CA GLN A 8 -0.66 34.71 1.55
C GLN A 8 -0.16 35.42 0.28
N PRO A 9 1.06 35.16 -0.25
CA PRO A 9 1.55 35.86 -1.44
C PRO A 9 0.69 35.60 -2.69
N PHE A 10 -0.07 34.50 -2.74
CA PHE A 10 -0.87 34.12 -3.91
C PHE A 10 -2.31 34.65 -3.86
N ILE A 11 -2.77 35.15 -2.71
CA ILE A 11 -4.14 35.67 -2.53
C ILE A 11 -4.42 36.81 -3.50
N ARG A 12 -3.47 37.75 -3.68
CA ARG A 12 -3.64 38.87 -4.62
C ARG A 12 -3.87 38.37 -6.06
N ASN A 13 -3.13 37.35 -6.47
CA ASN A 13 -3.27 36.78 -7.82
C ASN A 13 -4.60 36.03 -7.97
N PHE A 14 -5.04 35.33 -6.93
CA PHE A 14 -6.34 34.66 -6.89
C PHE A 14 -7.50 35.66 -6.96
N ILE A 15 -7.47 36.75 -6.18
CA ILE A 15 -8.51 37.79 -6.26
C ILE A 15 -8.54 38.39 -7.67
N ARG A 16 -7.38 38.69 -8.26
CA ARG A 16 -7.31 39.19 -9.63
C ARG A 16 -7.97 38.23 -10.63
N TYR A 17 -7.74 36.92 -10.48
CA TYR A 17 -8.37 35.89 -11.31
C TYR A 17 -9.90 35.94 -11.28
N LEU A 18 -10.52 36.25 -10.15
CA LEU A 18 -11.98 36.35 -10.06
C LEU A 18 -12.54 37.43 -11.00
N TYR A 19 -11.78 38.49 -11.26
CA TYR A 19 -12.16 39.58 -12.17
C TYR A 19 -11.67 39.38 -13.61
N THR A 20 -10.48 38.82 -13.80
CA THR A 20 -9.84 38.72 -15.14
C THR A 20 -10.02 37.35 -15.79
N ARG A 21 -10.42 36.32 -15.02
CA ARG A 21 -10.44 34.90 -15.41
C ARG A 21 -9.09 34.38 -15.94
N SER A 22 -7.99 35.03 -15.58
CA SER A 22 -6.64 34.68 -16.04
C SER A 22 -5.63 34.73 -14.89
N ILE A 23 -4.85 33.67 -14.74
CA ILE A 23 -3.81 33.53 -13.73
C ILE A 23 -2.65 32.68 -14.24
N THR A 24 -1.43 33.06 -13.87
CA THR A 24 -0.22 32.30 -14.14
C THR A 24 0.05 31.38 -12.96
N VAL A 25 0.03 30.06 -13.21
CA VAL A 25 0.31 29.03 -12.20
C VAL A 25 1.74 28.54 -12.37
N THR A 26 2.46 28.43 -11.26
CA THR A 26 3.82 27.89 -11.17
C THR A 26 3.85 26.72 -10.18
N SER A 27 4.86 25.85 -10.23
CA SER A 27 4.97 24.71 -9.29
C SER A 27 4.88 25.15 -7.82
N ALA A 28 5.51 26.29 -7.47
CA ALA A 28 5.46 26.87 -6.13
C ALA A 28 4.09 27.45 -5.72
N SER A 29 3.28 27.92 -6.68
CA SER A 29 1.98 28.54 -6.40
C SER A 29 0.81 27.57 -6.54
N MET A 30 1.03 26.44 -7.22
CA MET A 30 0.00 25.46 -7.60
C MET A 30 -0.82 24.97 -6.42
N GLN A 31 -0.17 24.48 -5.35
CA GLN A 31 -0.84 23.94 -4.17
C GLN A 31 -1.69 25.01 -3.45
N CYS A 32 -1.15 26.22 -3.29
CA CYS A 32 -1.86 27.31 -2.65
C CYS A 32 -3.04 27.82 -3.47
N LEU A 33 -2.88 27.95 -4.80
CA LEU A 33 -3.96 28.35 -5.69
C LEU A 33 -5.06 27.30 -5.77
N HIS A 34 -4.70 26.01 -5.74
CA HIS A 34 -5.68 24.93 -5.65
C HIS A 34 -6.44 24.96 -4.32
N GLN A 35 -5.76 25.20 -3.19
CA GLN A 35 -6.41 25.35 -1.88
C GLN A 35 -7.38 26.54 -1.88
N LEU A 36 -6.95 27.71 -2.35
CA LEU A 36 -7.82 28.88 -2.47
C LEU A 36 -9.01 28.61 -3.39
N ALA A 37 -8.80 27.93 -4.51
CA ALA A 37 -9.88 27.58 -5.42
C ALA A 37 -10.90 26.64 -4.77
N SER A 38 -10.45 25.66 -3.98
CA SER A 38 -11.31 24.77 -3.20
C SER A 38 -12.09 25.51 -2.11
N GLU A 39 -11.43 26.36 -1.31
CA GLU A 39 -12.07 27.10 -0.21
C GLU A 39 -13.10 28.14 -0.70
N PHE A 40 -12.85 28.78 -1.84
CA PHE A 40 -13.74 29.80 -2.41
C PHE A 40 -14.72 29.25 -3.46
N GLY A 41 -14.76 27.93 -3.68
CA GLY A 41 -15.69 27.29 -4.62
C GLY A 41 -15.42 27.61 -6.10
N ALA A 42 -14.18 27.95 -6.47
CA ALA A 42 -13.77 28.17 -7.85
C ALA A 42 -13.48 26.85 -8.56
N GLU A 43 -14.51 26.04 -8.78
CA GLU A 43 -14.42 24.66 -9.28
C GLU A 43 -13.58 24.50 -10.55
N ARG A 44 -13.79 25.37 -11.55
CA ARG A 44 -13.03 25.32 -12.81
C ARG A 44 -11.53 25.52 -12.60
N LEU A 45 -11.16 26.51 -11.78
CA LEU A 45 -9.75 26.76 -11.47
C LEU A 45 -9.15 25.61 -10.66
N MET A 46 -9.92 25.07 -9.72
CA MET A 46 -9.52 23.90 -8.93
C MET A 46 -9.25 22.70 -9.83
N GLU A 47 -10.16 22.38 -10.76
CA GLU A 47 -10.00 21.27 -11.69
C GLU A 47 -8.82 21.48 -12.66
N ASP A 48 -8.71 22.67 -13.24
CA ASP A 48 -7.61 23.02 -14.15
C ASP A 48 -6.25 22.89 -13.46
N ILE A 49 -6.12 23.40 -12.23
CA ILE A 49 -4.90 23.23 -11.44
C ILE A 49 -4.71 21.77 -11.03
N GLY A 50 -5.79 21.06 -10.69
CA GLY A 50 -5.77 19.64 -10.32
C GLY A 50 -5.07 18.78 -11.38
N ARG A 51 -5.32 19.08 -12.66
CA ARG A 51 -4.69 18.40 -13.81
C ARG A 51 -3.20 18.69 -13.94
N LEU A 52 -2.73 19.86 -13.45
CA LEU A 52 -1.31 20.23 -13.50
C LEU A 52 -0.45 19.48 -12.49
N PHE A 53 -1.02 18.80 -11.49
CA PHE A 53 -0.25 17.97 -10.57
C PHE A 53 0.23 16.65 -11.18
N VAL A 54 -0.49 16.10 -12.17
CA VAL A 54 -0.15 14.82 -12.81
C VAL A 54 1.26 14.82 -13.42
N PRO A 55 1.67 15.81 -14.23
CA PRO A 55 3.03 15.85 -14.77
C PRO A 55 4.13 16.06 -13.71
N LEU A 56 3.80 16.55 -12.50
CA LEU A 56 4.76 16.70 -11.41
C LEU A 56 5.08 15.37 -10.71
N LEU A 57 4.20 14.36 -10.85
CA LEU A 57 4.39 13.05 -10.21
C LEU A 57 5.68 12.35 -10.66
N PRO A 58 6.07 12.29 -11.94
CA PRO A 58 7.33 11.66 -12.33
C PRO A 58 8.59 12.49 -12.12
N GLU A 59 8.50 13.79 -11.80
CA GLU A 59 9.69 14.66 -11.71
C GLU A 59 10.56 14.39 -10.47
N ASP A 60 9.95 13.87 -9.40
CA ASP A 60 10.64 13.61 -8.13
C ASP A 60 10.95 12.12 -7.95
N SER A 61 12.21 11.73 -8.13
CA SER A 61 12.65 10.35 -7.90
C SER A 61 12.76 9.97 -6.41
N SER A 62 12.66 10.94 -5.49
CA SER A 62 12.78 10.70 -4.04
C SER A 62 11.45 10.34 -3.36
N PHE A 63 10.35 10.32 -4.11
CA PHE A 63 8.99 10.06 -3.64
C PHE A 63 8.39 11.09 -2.65
N ARG A 64 9.12 12.17 -2.33
CA ARG A 64 8.68 13.19 -1.36
C ARG A 64 7.47 13.97 -1.85
N THR A 65 7.49 14.37 -3.12
CA THR A 65 6.44 15.18 -3.74
C THR A 65 5.12 14.42 -3.82
N GLN A 66 5.16 13.15 -4.17
CA GLN A 66 4.01 12.26 -4.33
C GLN A 66 3.36 11.98 -2.97
N VAL A 67 4.15 11.72 -1.93
CA VAL A 67 3.64 11.56 -0.56
C VAL A 67 3.08 12.87 0.00
N ALA A 68 3.72 14.00 -0.29
CA ALA A 68 3.19 15.32 0.08
C ALA A 68 1.85 15.62 -0.62
N LEU A 69 1.73 15.28 -1.90
CA LEU A 69 0.49 15.40 -2.68
C LEU A 69 -0.60 14.48 -2.15
N PHE A 70 -0.28 13.24 -1.76
CA PHE A 70 -1.23 12.34 -1.10
C PHE A 70 -1.78 12.96 0.20
N ARG A 71 -0.91 13.45 1.09
CA ARG A 71 -1.32 14.12 2.34
C ARG A 71 -2.15 15.38 2.09
N TYR A 72 -1.90 16.08 0.99
CA TYR A 72 -2.66 17.25 0.60
C TYR A 72 -4.04 16.89 0.03
N ALA A 73 -4.09 15.90 -0.86
CA ALA A 73 -5.32 15.43 -1.50
C ALA A 73 -6.29 14.83 -0.47
N GLY A 74 -5.77 14.07 0.51
CA GLY A 74 -6.57 13.53 1.61
C GLY A 74 -7.22 14.62 2.48
N ARG A 75 -6.55 15.78 2.65
CA ARG A 75 -7.10 16.93 3.41
C ARG A 75 -8.06 17.78 2.59
N SER A 76 -7.83 17.91 1.29
CA SER A 76 -8.64 18.76 0.40
C SER A 76 -9.87 18.06 -0.17
N GLY A 77 -9.99 16.73 0.03
CA GLY A 77 -11.14 15.95 -0.45
C GLY A 77 -11.20 15.79 -1.98
N VAL A 78 -10.12 16.11 -2.69
CA VAL A 78 -10.06 16.00 -4.16
C VAL A 78 -9.71 14.57 -4.54
N GLY A 79 -10.74 13.77 -4.83
CA GLY A 79 -10.63 12.35 -5.14
C GLY A 79 -9.71 12.05 -6.33
N LEU A 80 -9.78 12.83 -7.42
CA LEU A 80 -8.98 12.58 -8.62
C LEU A 80 -7.47 12.73 -8.36
N LEU A 81 -7.07 13.76 -7.61
CA LEU A 81 -5.65 13.97 -7.27
C LEU A 81 -5.14 12.85 -6.35
N LEU A 82 -5.97 12.47 -5.37
CA LEU A 82 -5.67 11.37 -4.46
C LEU A 82 -5.47 10.05 -5.21
N GLU A 83 -6.39 9.72 -6.11
CA GLU A 83 -6.34 8.50 -6.94
C GLU A 83 -5.12 8.48 -7.85
N ASN A 84 -4.78 9.59 -8.48
CA ASN A 84 -3.60 9.68 -9.35
C ASN A 84 -2.29 9.51 -8.55
N ALA A 85 -2.19 10.13 -7.38
CA ALA A 85 -1.04 9.95 -6.50
C ALA A 85 -0.92 8.50 -6.00
N LEU A 86 -2.03 7.89 -5.57
CA LEU A 86 -2.07 6.50 -5.14
C LEU A 86 -1.71 5.52 -6.25
N ARG A 87 -2.27 5.72 -7.46
CA ARG A 87 -1.95 4.88 -8.63
C ARG A 87 -0.48 4.98 -8.99
N TYR A 88 0.08 6.20 -9.00
CA TYR A 88 1.49 6.39 -9.29
C TYR A 88 2.39 5.67 -8.27
N LEU A 89 2.10 5.82 -6.98
CA LEU A 89 2.83 5.10 -5.92
C LEU A 89 2.67 3.59 -6.04
N GLY A 90 1.46 3.10 -6.34
CA GLY A 90 1.16 1.68 -6.51
C GLY A 90 1.79 1.02 -7.74
N TRP A 91 2.06 1.79 -8.80
CA TRP A 91 2.82 1.30 -9.95
C TRP A 91 4.33 1.34 -9.73
N ASN A 92 4.79 2.11 -8.73
CA ASN A 92 6.19 2.32 -8.42
C ASN A 92 6.52 1.86 -6.98
N VAL A 93 5.89 0.78 -6.50
CA VAL A 93 6.10 0.31 -5.12
C VAL A 93 7.51 -0.22 -4.90
N GLU A 94 8.04 -0.96 -5.86
CA GLU A 94 9.40 -1.49 -5.78
C GLU A 94 10.45 -0.38 -5.55
N PRO A 95 10.52 0.68 -6.38
CA PRO A 95 11.42 1.81 -6.11
C PRO A 95 11.00 2.63 -4.88
N LEU A 96 9.72 2.66 -4.51
CA LEU A 96 9.25 3.35 -3.29
C LEU A 96 9.77 2.67 -2.01
N VAL A 97 9.70 1.35 -1.92
CA VAL A 97 10.21 0.56 -0.78
C VAL A 97 11.73 0.67 -0.67
N ALA A 98 12.43 0.74 -1.80
CA ALA A 98 13.87 0.96 -1.83
C ALA A 98 14.28 2.39 -1.42
N SER A 99 13.34 3.34 -1.41
CA SER A 99 13.62 4.74 -1.07
C SER A 99 13.60 4.99 0.44
N ALA A 100 14.32 6.03 0.88
CA ALA A 100 14.26 6.51 2.26
C ALA A 100 12.86 7.00 2.69
N GLN A 101 11.95 7.23 1.73
CA GLN A 101 10.60 7.72 2.01
C GLN A 101 9.71 6.62 2.61
N TRP A 102 10.03 5.33 2.38
CA TRP A 102 9.26 4.17 2.87
C TRP A 102 8.99 4.25 4.38
N VAL A 103 10.03 4.45 5.17
CA VAL A 103 9.96 4.53 6.64
C VAL A 103 9.10 5.70 7.14
N SER A 104 8.96 6.77 6.36
CA SER A 104 8.19 7.96 6.75
C SER A 104 6.82 8.06 6.06
N LEU A 105 6.34 6.95 5.48
CA LEU A 105 5.00 6.88 4.91
C LEU A 105 3.93 6.93 6.00
N PRO A 106 2.83 7.66 5.76
CA PRO A 106 1.69 7.66 6.66
C PRO A 106 0.97 6.29 6.64
N GLU A 107 0.44 5.88 7.78
CA GLU A 107 -0.25 4.59 7.95
C GLU A 107 -1.45 4.45 7.00
N GLU A 108 -2.19 5.53 6.75
CA GLU A 108 -3.36 5.54 5.86
C GLU A 108 -2.98 5.17 4.42
N LEU A 109 -1.79 5.59 3.99
CA LEU A 109 -1.26 5.23 2.68
C LEU A 109 -0.89 3.74 2.63
N LEU A 110 -0.29 3.21 3.70
CA LEU A 110 0.08 1.81 3.81
C LEU A 110 -1.11 0.87 3.94
N LYS A 111 -2.23 1.32 4.52
CA LYS A 111 -3.50 0.57 4.47
C LYS A 111 -4.14 0.62 3.09
N GLY A 112 -4.03 1.77 2.41
CA GLY A 112 -4.65 1.98 1.09
C GLY A 112 -3.94 1.27 -0.05
N LEU A 113 -2.62 1.07 0.03
CA LEU A 113 -1.81 0.46 -1.05
C LEU A 113 -2.17 -1.02 -1.31
N PRO A 114 -2.14 -1.92 -0.30
CA PRO A 114 -2.29 -3.36 -0.50
C PRO A 114 -3.71 -3.80 -0.87
N VAL A 115 -4.71 -2.97 -0.52
CA VAL A 115 -6.12 -3.21 -0.90
C VAL A 115 -6.29 -3.21 -2.41
N ARG A 116 -5.45 -2.46 -3.14
CA ARG A 116 -5.62 -2.30 -4.57
C ARG A 116 -5.10 -3.51 -5.34
N SER A 117 -5.76 -3.82 -6.45
CA SER A 117 -5.36 -4.89 -7.36
C SER A 117 -4.39 -4.44 -8.44
N ASP A 118 -4.17 -3.14 -8.61
CA ASP A 118 -3.26 -2.55 -9.62
C ASP A 118 -1.83 -2.37 -9.10
N LEU A 119 -1.50 -3.00 -7.96
CA LEU A 119 -0.16 -2.98 -7.38
C LEU A 119 0.80 -3.81 -8.24
N VAL A 120 1.88 -3.19 -8.71
CA VAL A 120 2.90 -3.87 -9.49
C VAL A 120 3.98 -4.35 -8.51
N LEU A 121 3.91 -5.63 -8.16
CA LEU A 121 4.82 -6.29 -7.23
C LEU A 121 5.42 -7.56 -7.85
N PRO A 122 6.64 -7.96 -7.45
CA PRO A 122 7.20 -9.24 -7.83
C PRO A 122 6.42 -10.41 -7.21
N ASP A 123 6.13 -10.32 -5.91
CA ASP A 123 5.43 -11.35 -5.14
C ASP A 123 4.82 -10.75 -3.87
N GLU A 124 3.74 -11.38 -3.40
CA GLU A 124 3.05 -10.99 -2.16
C GLU A 124 3.95 -11.22 -0.93
N ALA A 125 4.88 -12.16 -1.04
CA ALA A 125 5.86 -12.44 0.00
C ALA A 125 6.81 -11.25 0.22
N TRP A 126 7.32 -10.67 -0.85
CA TRP A 126 8.13 -9.44 -0.79
C TRP A 126 7.38 -8.26 -0.17
N LEU A 127 6.09 -8.09 -0.47
CA LEU A 127 5.27 -7.04 0.16
C LEU A 127 5.21 -7.22 1.68
N LEU A 128 5.00 -8.45 2.13
CA LEU A 128 4.98 -8.77 3.56
C LEU A 128 6.32 -8.42 4.23
N GLY A 129 7.45 -8.74 3.59
CA GLY A 129 8.78 -8.36 4.07
C GLY A 129 9.01 -6.85 4.10
N ALA A 130 8.51 -6.12 3.10
CA ALA A 130 8.58 -4.66 3.07
C ALA A 130 7.77 -4.01 4.20
N LEU A 131 6.60 -4.56 4.52
CA LEU A 131 5.78 -4.14 5.66
C LEU A 131 6.47 -4.47 7.01
N ASP A 132 7.10 -5.64 7.15
CA ASP A 132 7.89 -5.99 8.34
C ASP A 132 9.01 -4.97 8.57
N ALA A 133 9.75 -4.60 7.52
CA ALA A 133 10.80 -3.58 7.59
C ALA A 133 10.25 -2.19 7.97
N TRP A 134 9.06 -1.82 7.49
CA TRP A 134 8.41 -0.58 7.89
C TRP A 134 8.04 -0.58 9.38
N MET A 135 7.44 -1.67 9.86
CA MET A 135 7.05 -1.82 11.27
C MET A 135 8.27 -1.81 12.20
N LEU A 136 9.36 -2.50 11.83
CA LEU A 136 10.64 -2.43 12.57
C LEU A 136 11.12 -0.99 12.73
N ALA A 137 11.00 -0.19 11.67
CA ALA A 137 11.48 1.18 11.66
C ALA A 137 10.60 2.14 12.49
N GLN A 138 9.32 1.81 12.69
CA GLN A 138 8.44 2.55 13.63
C GLN A 138 8.68 2.18 15.09
N GLY A 139 9.23 0.99 15.37
CA GLY A 139 9.50 0.52 16.74
C GLY A 139 8.22 0.25 17.54
N GLU A 140 8.17 0.70 18.80
CA GLU A 140 7.02 0.51 19.71
C GLU A 140 5.78 1.36 19.37
N GLU A 141 5.85 2.24 18.37
CA GLU A 141 4.72 3.13 18.03
C GLU A 141 3.57 2.42 17.32
N VAL A 142 3.78 1.20 16.81
CA VAL A 142 2.73 0.45 16.11
C VAL A 142 1.91 -0.37 17.10
N ASN A 143 0.64 0.01 17.28
CA ASN A 143 -0.31 -0.76 18.07
C ASN A 143 -0.53 -2.15 17.43
N PRO A 144 -0.59 -3.25 18.20
CA PRO A 144 -0.92 -4.57 17.66
C PRO A 144 -2.21 -4.61 16.83
N GLU A 145 -3.22 -3.77 17.13
CA GLU A 145 -4.43 -3.67 16.31
C GLU A 145 -4.15 -3.08 14.91
N GLN A 146 -3.27 -2.08 14.83
CA GLN A 146 -2.85 -1.48 13.56
C GLN A 146 -2.05 -2.46 12.73
N GLN A 147 -1.15 -3.22 13.38
CA GLN A 147 -0.41 -4.30 12.74
C GLN A 147 -1.37 -5.35 12.17
N ALA A 148 -2.35 -5.82 12.94
CA ALA A 148 -3.35 -6.77 12.46
C ALA A 148 -4.15 -6.23 11.26
N ALA A 149 -4.51 -4.94 11.28
CA ALA A 149 -5.20 -4.31 10.16
C ALA A 149 -4.34 -4.26 8.88
N LEU A 150 -3.06 -3.90 8.99
CA LEU A 150 -2.13 -3.89 7.85
C LEU A 150 -1.93 -5.29 7.27
N LEU A 151 -1.70 -6.28 8.13
CA LEU A 151 -1.53 -7.68 7.71
C LEU A 151 -2.82 -8.25 7.11
N GLY A 152 -3.99 -7.81 7.57
CA GLY A 152 -5.28 -8.22 7.03
C GLY A 152 -5.49 -7.85 5.56
N HIS A 153 -4.73 -6.89 5.04
CA HIS A 153 -4.77 -6.51 3.62
C HIS A 153 -3.81 -7.33 2.74
N VAL A 154 -2.88 -8.08 3.33
CA VAL A 154 -1.96 -8.96 2.60
C VAL A 154 -2.67 -10.25 2.19
N ARG A 155 -2.50 -10.64 0.93
CA ARG A 155 -3.13 -11.82 0.35
C ARG A 155 -2.31 -13.07 0.66
N PHE A 156 -2.29 -13.51 1.92
CA PHE A 156 -1.61 -14.75 2.34
C PHE A 156 -1.81 -15.98 1.42
N PRO A 157 -3.00 -16.21 0.82
CA PRO A 157 -3.18 -17.32 -0.14
C PRO A 157 -2.29 -17.25 -1.39
N MET A 158 -1.76 -16.07 -1.74
CA MET A 158 -0.82 -15.87 -2.85
C MET A 158 0.64 -16.09 -2.45
N ILE A 159 0.91 -16.35 -1.16
CA ILE A 159 2.26 -16.64 -0.66
C ILE A 159 2.43 -18.16 -0.56
N THR A 160 3.52 -18.69 -1.12
CA THR A 160 3.79 -20.13 -1.03
C THR A 160 4.23 -20.53 0.39
N PRO A 161 3.94 -21.76 0.85
CA PRO A 161 4.38 -22.23 2.17
C PRO A 161 5.90 -22.18 2.36
N VAL A 162 6.67 -22.39 1.29
CA VAL A 162 8.14 -22.32 1.32
C VAL A 162 8.60 -20.89 1.61
N GLN A 163 8.04 -19.91 0.90
CA GLN A 163 8.36 -18.49 1.14
C GLN A 163 8.02 -18.05 2.57
N LEU A 164 6.86 -18.45 3.10
CA LEU A 164 6.49 -18.15 4.48
C LEU A 164 7.42 -18.79 5.51
N TYR A 165 7.89 -20.01 5.24
CA TYR A 165 8.80 -20.72 6.13
C TYR A 165 10.20 -20.11 6.15
N GLU A 166 10.66 -19.61 5.00
CA GLU A 166 11.99 -19.02 4.84
C GLU A 166 12.06 -17.55 5.26
N MET A 167 10.92 -16.90 5.52
CA MET A 167 10.88 -15.49 5.91
C MET A 167 11.43 -15.25 7.31
N PRO A 168 12.39 -14.31 7.46
CA PRO A 168 12.87 -13.88 8.76
C PRO A 168 11.87 -12.88 9.37
N PHE A 169 10.81 -13.37 10.03
CA PHE A 169 9.90 -12.54 10.80
C PHE A 169 10.66 -11.89 11.96
N THR A 170 10.96 -10.59 11.85
CA THR A 170 11.78 -9.89 12.86
C THR A 170 10.94 -8.93 13.70
N SER A 171 9.90 -8.29 13.13
CA SER A 171 8.94 -7.47 13.92
C SER A 171 7.66 -8.20 14.27
N LEU A 172 7.34 -9.24 13.52
CA LEU A 172 6.14 -10.03 13.70
C LEU A 172 6.33 -11.00 14.87
N HIS A 173 5.92 -10.56 16.07
CA HIS A 173 5.57 -11.49 17.16
C HIS A 173 4.30 -12.25 16.77
N LEU A 174 4.41 -13.12 15.76
CA LEU A 174 3.36 -14.08 15.48
C LEU A 174 3.25 -15.00 16.71
N PRO A 175 2.05 -15.24 17.26
CA PRO A 175 1.88 -16.40 18.12
C PRO A 175 2.41 -17.61 17.33
N PRO A 176 3.17 -18.51 17.96
CA PRO A 176 3.74 -19.65 17.25
C PRO A 176 2.59 -20.33 16.52
N LEU A 177 2.66 -20.34 15.18
CA LEU A 177 1.83 -21.22 14.38
C LEU A 177 2.03 -22.58 15.03
N GLN A 178 0.98 -23.12 15.65
CA GLN A 178 1.00 -24.48 16.13
C GLN A 178 1.47 -25.28 14.93
N GLN A 179 2.73 -25.70 14.98
CA GLN A 179 3.32 -26.56 13.98
C GLN A 179 2.29 -27.66 13.80
N PRO A 180 1.91 -28.03 12.56
CA PRO A 180 1.15 -29.25 12.38
C PRO A 180 1.94 -30.28 13.14
N GLN A 181 1.37 -30.77 14.25
CA GLN A 181 2.03 -31.79 15.05
C GLN A 181 2.45 -32.80 14.02
N ARG A 182 3.76 -33.07 13.91
CA ARG A 182 4.22 -34.19 13.10
C ARG A 182 3.35 -35.35 13.57
N ALA A 183 2.37 -35.71 12.77
CA ALA A 183 1.67 -36.96 12.93
C ALA A 183 2.77 -37.96 12.63
N VAL A 184 3.48 -38.35 13.69
CA VAL A 184 4.31 -39.54 13.67
C VAL A 184 3.37 -40.60 13.12
N PRO A 185 3.68 -41.22 11.97
CA PRO A 185 2.91 -42.38 11.57
C PRO A 185 3.15 -43.41 12.67
N LEU A 186 2.20 -43.55 13.58
CA LEU A 186 2.05 -44.70 14.45
C LEU A 186 1.66 -45.86 13.53
N CYS A 187 2.64 -46.34 12.75
CA CYS A 187 2.61 -47.68 12.21
C CYS A 187 2.77 -48.64 13.39
N HIS A 188 1.72 -48.80 14.18
CA HIS A 188 1.58 -49.98 15.01
C HIS A 188 1.34 -51.15 14.07
N SER A 189 2.41 -51.94 13.90
CA SER A 189 2.36 -53.30 13.40
C SER A 189 1.43 -54.13 14.30
N THR A 190 0.14 -54.11 14.01
CA THR A 190 -0.76 -55.16 14.49
C THR A 190 -0.94 -56.10 13.32
N GLY A 191 -0.19 -57.19 13.37
CA GLY A 191 -0.35 -58.31 12.45
C GLY A 191 -1.76 -58.86 12.60
N VAL A 192 -2.60 -58.59 11.60
CA VAL A 192 -3.82 -59.34 11.36
C VAL A 192 -3.45 -60.46 10.38
N PRO A 193 -3.63 -61.75 10.74
CA PRO A 193 -3.35 -62.83 9.82
C PRO A 193 -4.40 -62.83 8.71
N VAL A 194 -3.94 -62.62 7.47
CA VAL A 194 -4.75 -62.78 6.26
C VAL A 194 -5.04 -64.28 6.08
N PRO A 195 -6.30 -64.72 5.99
CA PRO A 195 -6.60 -66.10 5.67
C PRO A 195 -6.21 -66.38 4.22
N ARG A 196 -5.44 -67.46 4.05
CA ARG A 196 -4.92 -67.99 2.79
C ARG A 196 -6.08 -68.54 1.95
N THR A 197 -6.62 -67.75 1.02
CA THR A 197 -7.49 -68.29 -0.02
C THR A 197 -6.64 -68.99 -1.07
N GLU A 198 -6.79 -70.31 -1.11
CA GLU A 198 -6.19 -71.21 -2.08
C GLU A 198 -6.62 -70.84 -3.51
N LEU A 199 -5.63 -70.89 -4.39
CA LEU A 199 -5.76 -70.84 -5.84
C LEU A 199 -6.64 -72.00 -6.32
N LEU A 200 -7.85 -71.70 -6.79
CA LEU A 200 -8.59 -72.59 -7.69
C LEU A 200 -8.64 -71.99 -9.09
N ARG A 201 -7.69 -72.50 -9.87
CA ARG A 201 -7.55 -72.45 -11.31
C ARG A 201 -8.89 -72.78 -11.99
N SER A 202 -9.35 -71.94 -12.92
CA SER A 202 -10.32 -72.34 -13.94
C SER A 202 -9.99 -71.61 -15.25
N ASP A 203 -9.07 -72.23 -16.00
CA ASP A 203 -9.05 -72.15 -17.46
C ASP A 203 -10.26 -72.93 -17.97
N TRP A 204 -11.17 -72.32 -18.74
CA TRP A 204 -11.90 -73.01 -19.81
C TRP A 204 -12.31 -72.01 -20.90
N ALA A 205 -12.19 -72.52 -22.12
CA ALA A 205 -12.38 -71.91 -23.43
C ALA A 205 -13.82 -71.49 -23.74
#